data_AF-A0A6A6HGI8-F1
#
_entry.id   AF-A0A6A6HGI8-F1
#
_cell.length_a   1.000
_cell.length_b   1.000
_cell.length_c   1.000
_cell.angle_alpha   90.00
_cell.angle_beta   90.00
_cell.angle_gamma   90.00
#
_symmetry.space_group_name_H-M   'P 1'
#
loop_
_entity.id
_entity.type
_entity.pdbx_description
1 polymer ?
#
loop_
_entity_poly.entity_id
_entity_poly.type
_entity_poly.pdbx_seq_one_letter_code
_entity_poly.pdbx_strand_id
1 'polypeptide(L)'
;VEDPLSKHADWQPLVIRRLAPLDVGKLTHVPSPAKMETFSFDFLIDLLGGEEYSPGVYYTPPSRRSIKLPTHTWYGLDNRVEPYLPEKPGAHGAKLTAFFNTSLEEDDDEGPSDENVPVFICASKWIDGGHPNLYVYYGSYSQHRWSDKLDYERMIEKVPNSVKEYWANFLTAAGRPEWLTDALVKHFWPPPEYTGPIPSENSKLDKEISKHVEGYIGDLKSWKTKADMKAGKLEPENILQAFESPDADKPPGLRLWWEYLKCEGWDKGFYDALV
;
A
#
# COMPACT_ATOMS: atom_id res chain seq x y z
N VAL A 1 7.73 25.78 -19.38
CA VAL A 1 8.28 24.88 -18.35
C VAL A 1 7.50 23.59 -18.50
N GLU A 2 8.09 22.58 -19.12
CA GLU A 2 7.45 21.27 -19.30
C GLU A 2 7.24 20.65 -17.92
N ASP A 3 6.02 20.19 -17.63
CA ASP A 3 5.70 19.47 -16.41
C ASP A 3 6.46 18.14 -16.41
N PRO A 4 7.39 17.90 -15.46
CA PRO A 4 8.16 16.66 -15.39
C PRO A 4 7.27 15.41 -15.22
N LEU A 5 5.98 15.56 -14.87
CA LEU A 5 5.00 14.47 -14.77
C LEU A 5 4.38 14.06 -16.12
N SER A 6 4.58 14.83 -17.20
CA SER A 6 3.93 14.61 -18.49
C SER A 6 4.46 13.38 -19.26
N LYS A 7 5.67 12.89 -18.98
CA LYS A 7 6.31 11.82 -19.79
C LYS A 7 5.98 10.39 -19.38
N HIS A 8 5.23 10.18 -18.30
CA HIS A 8 4.85 8.84 -17.81
C HIS A 8 3.37 8.47 -18.08
N ALA A 9 2.59 9.39 -18.65
CA ALA A 9 1.12 9.30 -18.68
C ALA A 9 0.53 8.11 -19.48
N ASP A 10 1.31 7.43 -20.33
CA ASP A 10 0.77 6.40 -21.22
C ASP A 10 1.03 4.95 -20.77
N TRP A 11 1.82 4.73 -19.72
CA TRP A 11 2.18 3.37 -19.31
C TRP A 11 1.32 2.89 -18.13
N GLN A 12 0.83 1.65 -18.23
CA GLN A 12 0.16 0.96 -17.13
C GLN A 12 0.68 -0.48 -16.99
N PRO A 13 0.64 -1.07 -15.77
CA PRO A 13 0.95 -2.47 -15.57
C PRO A 13 0.15 -3.40 -16.50
N LEU A 14 0.77 -4.50 -16.92
CA LEU A 14 0.16 -5.43 -17.89
C LEU A 14 -1.20 -5.98 -17.43
N VAL A 15 -1.36 -6.20 -16.11
CA VAL A 15 -2.62 -6.66 -15.52
C VAL A 15 -3.74 -5.67 -15.82
N ILE A 16 -3.51 -4.39 -15.55
CA ILE A 16 -4.50 -3.32 -15.78
C ILE A 16 -4.88 -3.22 -17.26
N ARG A 17 -3.89 -3.27 -18.15
CA ARG A 17 -4.12 -3.22 -19.60
C ARG A 17 -4.91 -4.41 -20.16
N ARG A 18 -4.97 -5.53 -19.43
CA ARG A 18 -5.71 -6.74 -19.84
C ARG A 18 -7.11 -6.81 -19.25
N LEU A 19 -7.46 -5.93 -18.31
CA LEU A 19 -8.82 -5.86 -17.79
C LEU A 19 -9.76 -5.32 -18.86
N ALA A 20 -10.91 -5.96 -19.00
CA ALA A 20 -11.96 -5.47 -19.87
C ALA A 20 -12.49 -4.13 -19.32
N PRO A 21 -12.70 -3.11 -20.17
CA PRO A 21 -13.32 -1.86 -19.74
C PRO A 21 -14.66 -2.11 -19.06
N LEU A 22 -15.03 -1.22 -18.14
CA LEU A 22 -16.31 -1.30 -17.45
C LEU A 22 -17.49 -1.23 -18.44
N ASP A 23 -18.53 -2.04 -18.20
CA ASP A 23 -19.72 -2.06 -19.04
C ASP A 23 -20.33 -0.66 -19.19
N VAL A 24 -20.76 -0.33 -20.42
CA VAL A 24 -21.33 1.00 -20.75
C VAL A 24 -22.50 1.35 -19.83
N GLY A 25 -23.35 0.37 -19.48
CA GLY A 25 -24.46 0.57 -18.55
C GLY A 25 -24.01 1.10 -17.18
N LYS A 26 -22.91 0.57 -16.63
CA LYS A 26 -22.37 1.03 -15.35
C LYS A 26 -21.73 2.42 -15.44
N LEU A 27 -21.18 2.77 -16.60
CA LEU A 27 -20.61 4.10 -16.85
C LEU A 27 -21.67 5.20 -16.94
N THR A 28 -22.93 4.89 -17.30
CA THR A 28 -24.00 5.90 -17.40
C THR A 28 -24.32 6.60 -16.08
N HIS A 29 -23.94 6.01 -14.95
CA HIS A 29 -24.15 6.59 -13.63
C HIS A 29 -23.08 7.62 -13.25
N VAL A 30 -21.93 7.63 -13.92
CA VAL A 30 -20.83 8.55 -13.63
C VAL A 30 -21.21 9.97 -14.06
N PRO A 31 -21.27 10.95 -13.15
CA PRO A 31 -21.54 12.34 -13.49
C PRO A 31 -20.44 12.94 -14.38
N SER A 32 -20.79 13.94 -15.18
CA SER A 32 -19.80 14.77 -15.85
C SER A 32 -18.92 15.50 -14.82
N PRO A 33 -17.64 15.80 -15.12
CA PRO A 33 -16.75 16.51 -14.19
C PRO A 33 -17.37 17.75 -13.53
N ALA A 34 -18.09 18.58 -14.31
CA ALA A 34 -18.74 19.81 -13.83
C ALA A 34 -19.91 19.60 -12.84
N LYS A 35 -20.34 18.36 -12.61
CA LYS A 35 -21.43 17.99 -11.70
C LYS A 35 -20.96 17.13 -10.53
N MET A 36 -19.66 16.89 -10.44
CA MET A 36 -19.08 16.04 -9.41
C MET A 36 -18.61 16.93 -8.25
N GLU A 37 -19.07 16.60 -7.05
CA GLU A 37 -18.64 17.27 -5.83
C GLU A 37 -17.26 16.78 -5.43
N THR A 38 -16.55 17.66 -4.73
CA THR A 38 -15.22 17.39 -4.21
C THR A 38 -15.23 17.47 -2.69
N PHE A 39 -14.46 16.61 -2.03
CA PHE A 39 -14.46 16.44 -0.59
C PHE A 39 -13.09 16.79 0.00
N SER A 40 -13.05 17.43 1.17
CA SER A 40 -11.80 17.52 1.93
C SER A 40 -11.47 16.17 2.57
N PHE A 41 -10.19 15.94 2.89
CA PHE A 41 -9.80 14.73 3.62
C PHE A 41 -10.48 14.65 4.99
N ASP A 42 -10.53 15.77 5.73
CA ASP A 42 -11.17 15.85 7.04
C ASP A 42 -12.65 15.44 6.97
N PHE A 43 -13.36 15.88 5.93
CA PHE A 43 -14.75 15.47 5.72
C PHE A 43 -14.88 13.95 5.52
N LEU A 44 -13.99 13.34 4.72
CA LEU A 44 -14.01 11.90 4.49
C LEU A 44 -13.72 11.13 5.78
N ILE A 45 -12.74 11.57 6.58
CA ILE A 45 -12.42 10.96 7.88
C ILE A 45 -13.57 11.12 8.87
N ASP A 46 -14.15 12.30 8.99
CA ASP A 46 -15.27 12.55 9.90
C ASP A 46 -16.52 11.73 9.53
N LEU A 47 -16.75 11.53 8.23
CA LEU A 47 -17.93 10.84 7.73
C LEU A 47 -17.79 9.32 7.66
N LEU A 48 -16.66 8.82 7.14
CA LEU A 48 -16.41 7.41 6.89
C LEU A 48 -15.67 6.74 8.06
N GLY A 49 -14.97 7.54 8.86
CA GLY A 49 -14.05 7.07 9.88
C GLY A 49 -12.80 6.44 9.29
N GLY A 50 -12.11 5.69 10.14
CA GLY A 50 -11.06 4.77 9.74
C GLY A 50 -9.69 5.22 10.22
N GLU A 51 -8.89 4.24 10.60
CA GLU A 51 -7.46 4.41 10.84
C GLU A 51 -6.71 3.90 9.61
N GLU A 52 -5.58 4.55 9.27
CA GLU A 52 -4.78 4.12 8.12
C GLU A 52 -4.17 2.74 8.42
N TYR A 53 -4.64 1.72 7.70
CA TYR A 53 -4.21 0.34 7.87
C TYR A 53 -2.93 0.05 7.08
N SER A 54 -2.91 0.53 5.83
CA SER A 54 -1.76 0.53 4.94
C SER A 54 -1.80 1.84 4.13
N PRO A 55 -0.70 2.23 3.46
CA PRO A 55 -0.61 3.54 2.81
C PRO A 55 -1.80 3.81 1.88
N GLY A 56 -2.62 4.82 2.23
CA GLY A 56 -3.82 5.21 1.50
C GLY A 56 -5.04 4.29 1.65
N VAL A 57 -5.01 3.34 2.58
CA VAL A 57 -6.12 2.42 2.89
C VAL A 57 -6.59 2.66 4.32
N TYR A 58 -7.84 3.02 4.48
CA TYR A 58 -8.44 3.36 5.77
C TYR A 58 -9.47 2.32 6.14
N TYR A 59 -9.37 1.80 7.36
CA TYR A 59 -10.24 0.75 7.87
C TYR A 59 -10.89 1.16 9.19
N THR A 60 -12.19 0.92 9.30
CA THR A 60 -13.01 1.15 10.49
C THR A 60 -13.50 -0.19 11.03
N PRO A 61 -12.97 -0.67 12.17
CA PRO A 61 -13.41 -1.92 12.77
C PRO A 61 -14.94 -2.00 12.92
N PRO A 62 -15.59 -3.17 12.70
CA PRO A 62 -17.04 -3.33 12.82
C PRO A 62 -17.62 -2.85 14.16
N SER A 63 -16.82 -2.92 15.23
CA SER A 63 -17.17 -2.41 16.56
C SER A 63 -17.37 -0.89 16.62
N ARG A 64 -16.78 -0.14 15.68
CA ARG A 64 -16.97 1.29 15.50
C ARG A 64 -18.00 1.50 14.38
N ARG A 65 -19.23 1.88 14.75
CA ARG A 65 -20.32 2.15 13.80
C ARG A 65 -19.94 3.23 12.78
N SER A 66 -19.56 2.82 11.58
CA SER A 66 -19.69 3.64 10.37
C SER A 66 -20.98 3.22 9.66
N ILE A 67 -22.03 4.03 9.79
CA ILE A 67 -23.35 3.70 9.20
C ILE A 67 -23.29 3.74 7.65
N LYS A 68 -22.26 4.36 7.07
CA LYS A 68 -22.21 4.69 5.64
C LYS A 68 -21.18 3.91 4.82
N LEU A 69 -20.31 3.11 5.43
CA LEU A 69 -19.25 2.41 4.70
C LEU A 69 -19.49 0.88 4.70
N PRO A 70 -20.09 0.30 3.65
CA PRO A 70 -20.53 -1.10 3.65
C PRO A 70 -19.39 -2.11 3.86
N THR A 71 -18.20 -1.78 3.39
CA THR A 71 -17.00 -2.63 3.40
C THR A 71 -16.09 -2.36 4.59
N HIS A 72 -16.46 -1.43 5.48
CA HIS A 72 -15.61 -0.94 6.56
C HIS A 72 -14.24 -0.40 6.12
N THR A 73 -14.01 -0.26 4.81
CA THR A 73 -12.72 0.06 4.20
C THR A 73 -12.92 1.09 3.10
N TRP A 74 -12.00 2.03 2.95
CA TRP A 74 -11.99 2.98 1.84
C TRP A 74 -10.57 3.37 1.46
N TYR A 75 -10.38 3.76 0.20
CA TYR A 75 -9.09 4.24 -0.29
C TYR A 75 -9.08 5.76 -0.39
N GLY A 76 -8.09 6.40 0.23
CA GLY A 76 -7.78 7.83 0.08
C GLY A 76 -6.43 7.98 -0.59
N LEU A 77 -6.43 8.14 -1.91
CA LEU A 77 -5.22 8.10 -2.74
C LEU A 77 -4.86 9.49 -3.26
N ASP A 78 -3.59 9.69 -3.58
CA ASP A 78 -3.07 10.96 -4.07
C ASP A 78 -2.30 10.77 -5.38
N ASN A 79 -2.85 11.35 -6.45
CA ASN A 79 -2.30 11.26 -7.79
C ASN A 79 -0.91 11.93 -7.96
N ARG A 80 -0.48 12.75 -6.99
CA ARG A 80 0.86 13.36 -6.99
C ARG A 80 1.97 12.35 -6.71
N VAL A 81 1.65 11.29 -5.96
CA VAL A 81 2.59 10.25 -5.52
C VAL A 81 2.20 8.86 -6.01
N GLU A 82 1.01 8.71 -6.57
CA GLU A 82 0.51 7.49 -7.21
C GLU A 82 0.22 7.77 -8.71
N PRO A 83 1.21 7.68 -9.60
CA PRO A 83 1.07 8.09 -10.99
C PRO A 83 0.22 7.12 -11.85
N TYR A 84 -0.13 5.96 -11.30
CA TYR A 84 -0.81 4.86 -12.01
C TYR A 84 -2.27 4.67 -11.61
N LEU A 85 -2.81 5.61 -10.82
CA LEU A 85 -4.22 5.61 -10.45
C LEU A 85 -5.14 5.66 -11.68
N PRO A 86 -6.40 5.25 -11.54
CA PRO A 86 -7.40 5.43 -12.59
C PRO A 86 -7.42 6.87 -13.11
N GLU A 87 -7.34 7.04 -14.44
CA GLU A 87 -7.31 8.35 -15.07
C GLU A 87 -8.63 9.13 -14.85
N LYS A 88 -9.74 8.40 -14.84
CA LYS A 88 -11.10 8.90 -14.64
C LYS A 88 -11.97 7.88 -13.90
N PRO A 89 -13.09 8.30 -13.29
CA PRO A 89 -14.04 7.36 -12.70
C PRO A 89 -14.51 6.32 -13.72
N GLY A 90 -14.56 5.04 -13.30
CA GLY A 90 -14.86 3.91 -14.18
C GLY A 90 -13.65 3.29 -14.89
N ALA A 91 -12.47 3.91 -14.84
CA ALA A 91 -11.23 3.31 -15.35
C ALA A 91 -10.58 2.38 -14.34
N HIS A 92 -9.71 1.49 -14.80
CA HIS A 92 -8.84 0.69 -13.91
C HIS A 92 -7.52 1.42 -13.67
N GLY A 93 -6.82 1.03 -12.61
CA GLY A 93 -5.51 1.60 -12.28
C GLY A 93 -4.75 0.73 -11.29
N ALA A 94 -3.63 1.25 -10.79
CA ALA A 94 -2.85 0.60 -9.76
C ALA A 94 -2.24 1.66 -8.83
N LYS A 95 -2.00 1.28 -7.58
CA LYS A 95 -1.15 2.04 -6.66
C LYS A 95 0.14 1.27 -6.38
N LEU A 96 1.13 1.98 -5.87
CA LEU A 96 2.39 1.44 -5.42
C LEU A 96 2.39 1.35 -3.90
N THR A 97 3.05 0.33 -3.36
CA THR A 97 3.38 0.28 -1.93
C THR A 97 4.74 -0.35 -1.68
N ALA A 98 5.45 0.06 -0.64
CA ALA A 98 6.69 -0.59 -0.24
C ALA A 98 6.46 -1.89 0.54
N PHE A 99 5.46 -1.90 1.42
CA PHE A 99 5.18 -2.99 2.34
C PHE A 99 3.67 -3.13 2.58
N PHE A 100 3.25 -4.36 2.88
CA PHE A 100 1.89 -4.66 3.29
C PHE A 100 1.85 -4.78 4.81
N ASN A 101 0.80 -4.25 5.42
CA ASN A 101 0.52 -4.53 6.82
C ASN A 101 -0.10 -5.93 6.92
N THR A 102 0.59 -6.85 7.60
CA THR A 102 0.16 -8.25 7.80
C THR A 102 -0.46 -8.47 9.18
N SER A 103 -0.80 -7.40 9.92
CA SER A 103 -1.14 -7.47 11.35
C SER A 103 -2.52 -8.08 11.69
N LEU A 104 -3.20 -8.73 10.76
CA LEU A 104 -4.55 -9.28 10.97
C LEU A 104 -4.68 -10.78 10.69
N GLU A 105 -3.58 -11.50 10.45
CA GLU A 105 -3.67 -12.96 10.23
C GLU A 105 -3.93 -13.78 11.51
N GLU A 106 -4.07 -13.17 12.69
CA GLU A 106 -4.10 -13.93 13.95
C GLU A 106 -5.34 -13.78 14.85
N ASP A 107 -6.29 -12.88 14.55
CA ASP A 107 -7.53 -12.78 15.34
C ASP A 107 -8.75 -12.83 14.41
N ASP A 108 -9.79 -13.59 14.81
CA ASP A 108 -11.07 -13.85 14.13
C ASP A 108 -11.93 -12.59 13.79
N ASP A 109 -11.35 -11.39 13.72
CA ASP A 109 -12.01 -10.14 13.36
C ASP A 109 -11.83 -9.82 11.86
N GLU A 110 -12.94 -9.58 11.15
CA GLU A 110 -12.98 -9.22 9.72
C GLU A 110 -12.04 -8.04 9.42
N GLY A 111 -10.91 -8.29 8.77
CA GLY A 111 -9.94 -7.25 8.36
C GLY A 111 -10.43 -6.31 7.25
N PRO A 112 -9.56 -5.45 6.71
CA PRO A 112 -9.93 -4.60 5.59
C PRO A 112 -10.41 -5.44 4.42
N SER A 113 -11.49 -4.98 3.78
CA SER A 113 -12.03 -5.61 2.60
C SER A 113 -11.24 -5.17 1.37
N ASP A 114 -10.99 -6.12 0.46
CA ASP A 114 -10.41 -5.87 -0.85
C ASP A 114 -11.47 -5.88 -1.97
N GLU A 115 -12.76 -5.93 -1.61
CA GLU A 115 -13.87 -6.04 -2.57
C GLU A 115 -14.84 -4.86 -2.47
N ASN A 116 -15.18 -4.28 -3.63
CA ASN A 116 -16.16 -3.19 -3.76
C ASN A 116 -15.86 -1.98 -2.85
N VAL A 117 -14.58 -1.69 -2.64
CA VAL A 117 -14.09 -0.65 -1.75
C VAL A 117 -14.21 0.72 -2.44
N PRO A 118 -14.84 1.73 -1.82
CA PRO A 118 -14.90 3.06 -2.39
C PRO A 118 -13.51 3.71 -2.48
N VAL A 119 -13.21 4.31 -3.63
CA VAL A 119 -11.93 4.98 -3.90
C VAL A 119 -12.15 6.47 -4.07
N PHE A 120 -11.34 7.25 -3.35
CA PHE A 120 -11.27 8.70 -3.43
C PHE A 120 -9.86 9.12 -3.87
N ILE A 121 -9.77 10.01 -4.85
CA ILE A 121 -8.48 10.46 -5.40
C ILE A 121 -8.34 11.97 -5.26
N CYS A 122 -7.29 12.38 -4.55
CA CYS A 122 -6.82 13.75 -4.42
C CYS A 122 -6.00 14.18 -5.65
N ALA A 123 -6.00 15.49 -5.94
CA ALA A 123 -5.30 16.06 -7.08
C ALA A 123 -5.67 15.35 -8.40
N SER A 124 -6.95 14.98 -8.51
CA SER A 124 -7.49 14.31 -9.68
C SER A 124 -7.37 15.21 -10.92
N LYS A 125 -6.80 14.63 -11.99
CA LYS A 125 -6.74 15.28 -13.32
C LYS A 125 -8.09 15.26 -14.04
N TRP A 126 -9.07 14.51 -13.54
CA TRP A 126 -10.38 14.35 -14.16
C TRP A 126 -11.25 15.60 -14.05
N ILE A 127 -11.08 16.37 -12.97
CA ILE A 127 -11.79 17.63 -12.77
C ILE A 127 -10.87 18.79 -13.17
N ASP A 128 -11.35 19.64 -14.08
CA ASP A 128 -10.62 20.84 -14.52
C ASP A 128 -10.18 21.69 -13.33
N GLY A 129 -8.89 22.02 -13.28
CA GLY A 129 -8.31 22.82 -12.19
C GLY A 129 -7.99 22.04 -10.91
N GLY A 130 -8.05 20.70 -10.95
CA GLY A 130 -7.63 19.74 -9.91
C GLY A 130 -7.04 20.38 -8.65
N HIS A 131 -7.89 20.63 -7.66
CA HIS A 131 -7.44 21.23 -6.41
C HIS A 131 -6.55 20.23 -5.66
N PRO A 132 -5.31 20.61 -5.30
CA PRO A 132 -4.30 19.66 -4.82
C PRO A 132 -4.61 19.02 -3.46
N ASN A 133 -5.73 19.39 -2.83
CA ASN A 133 -6.13 18.93 -1.50
C ASN A 133 -7.61 18.50 -1.44
N LEU A 134 -8.27 18.35 -2.60
CA LEU A 134 -9.67 17.91 -2.66
C LEU A 134 -9.75 16.55 -3.36
N TYR A 135 -10.57 15.69 -2.78
CA TYR A 135 -10.79 14.31 -3.17
C TYR A 135 -12.05 14.20 -4.01
N VAL A 136 -12.00 13.30 -4.99
CA VAL A 136 -13.13 12.97 -5.87
C VAL A 136 -13.46 11.50 -5.70
N TYR A 137 -14.74 11.15 -5.63
CA TYR A 137 -15.17 9.75 -5.61
C TYR A 137 -15.07 9.11 -7.00
N TYR A 138 -14.23 8.09 -7.13
CA TYR A 138 -13.92 7.43 -8.39
C TYR A 138 -14.73 6.16 -8.66
N GLY A 139 -15.49 5.70 -7.69
CA GLY A 139 -16.27 4.45 -7.75
C GLY A 139 -15.82 3.42 -6.74
N SER A 140 -16.31 2.19 -6.91
CA SER A 140 -15.97 1.04 -6.08
C SER A 140 -15.00 0.12 -6.82
N TYR A 141 -13.95 -0.32 -6.13
CA TYR A 141 -12.86 -1.09 -6.71
C TYR A 141 -12.60 -2.35 -5.92
N SER A 142 -12.11 -3.37 -6.61
CA SER A 142 -11.67 -4.62 -6.00
C SER A 142 -10.25 -4.99 -6.41
N GLN A 143 -9.54 -5.69 -5.53
CA GLN A 143 -8.24 -6.29 -5.79
C GLN A 143 -8.36 -7.81 -5.92
N HIS A 144 -8.72 -8.29 -7.13
CA HIS A 144 -8.86 -9.74 -7.40
C HIS A 144 -7.55 -10.50 -7.58
N ARG A 145 -6.43 -9.78 -7.72
CA ARG A 145 -5.12 -10.36 -7.96
C ARG A 145 -4.17 -9.89 -6.86
N TRP A 146 -3.39 -10.84 -6.36
CA TRP A 146 -2.29 -10.53 -5.44
C TRP A 146 -1.28 -9.56 -6.06
N SER A 147 -0.67 -8.77 -5.19
CA SER A 147 0.27 -7.73 -5.57
C SER A 147 1.53 -8.32 -6.21
N ASP A 148 1.98 -7.73 -7.30
CA ASP A 148 3.22 -8.15 -7.98
C ASP A 148 4.37 -7.21 -7.56
N LYS A 149 5.50 -7.78 -7.12
CA LYS A 149 6.72 -7.01 -6.79
C LYS A 149 7.33 -6.44 -8.07
N LEU A 150 7.75 -5.17 -8.04
CA LEU A 150 8.51 -4.59 -9.14
C LEU A 150 9.90 -5.23 -9.20
N ASP A 151 10.34 -5.58 -10.41
CA ASP A 151 11.76 -5.84 -10.67
C ASP A 151 12.56 -4.54 -10.74
N TYR A 152 13.89 -4.67 -10.82
CA TYR A 152 14.80 -3.54 -10.91
C TYR A 152 14.50 -2.64 -12.12
N GLU A 153 14.32 -3.21 -13.31
CA GLU A 153 14.10 -2.41 -14.53
C GLU A 153 12.83 -1.56 -14.43
N ARG A 154 11.71 -2.13 -13.96
CA ARG A 154 10.46 -1.41 -13.75
C ARG A 154 10.58 -0.38 -12.63
N MET A 155 11.31 -0.69 -11.56
CA MET A 155 11.59 0.27 -10.49
C MET A 155 12.34 1.49 -11.01
N ILE A 156 13.31 1.29 -11.91
CA ILE A 156 14.11 2.38 -12.47
C ILE A 156 13.35 3.15 -13.55
N GLU A 157 12.77 2.45 -14.53
CA GLU A 157 12.17 3.07 -15.72
C GLU A 157 10.77 3.63 -15.50
N LYS A 158 9.97 2.99 -14.62
CA LYS A 158 8.54 3.27 -14.49
C LYS A 158 8.22 3.99 -13.19
N VAL A 159 9.02 3.93 -12.14
CA VAL A 159 8.73 4.71 -10.93
C VAL A 159 9.41 6.07 -11.04
N PRO A 160 8.66 7.19 -11.08
CA PRO A 160 9.24 8.53 -11.12
C PRO A 160 10.09 8.82 -9.88
N ASN A 161 11.10 9.68 -10.02
CA ASN A 161 11.97 10.04 -8.89
C ASN A 161 11.20 10.71 -7.75
N SER A 162 10.19 11.54 -8.06
CA SER A 162 9.33 12.16 -7.04
C SER A 162 8.59 11.12 -6.18
N VAL A 163 8.20 9.99 -6.77
CA VAL A 163 7.55 8.88 -6.05
C VAL A 163 8.56 8.14 -5.18
N LYS A 164 9.80 7.93 -5.66
CA LYS A 164 10.89 7.36 -4.87
C LYS A 164 11.23 8.24 -3.67
N GLU A 165 11.33 9.55 -3.88
CA GLU A 165 11.54 10.54 -2.82
C GLU A 165 10.40 10.55 -1.81
N TYR A 166 9.15 10.47 -2.27
CA TYR A 166 7.99 10.32 -1.38
C TYR A 166 8.13 9.08 -0.49
N TRP A 167 8.38 7.90 -1.08
CA TRP A 167 8.54 6.67 -0.31
C TRP A 167 9.75 6.70 0.62
N ALA A 168 10.86 7.29 0.20
CA ALA A 168 12.04 7.45 1.04
C ALA A 168 11.74 8.27 2.30
N ASN A 169 11.03 9.39 2.15
CA ASN A 169 10.61 10.23 3.27
C ASN A 169 9.55 9.52 4.14
N PHE A 170 8.57 8.86 3.53
CA PHE A 170 7.52 8.14 4.26
C PHE A 170 8.10 7.01 5.12
N LEU A 171 8.99 6.19 4.57
CA LEU A 171 9.60 5.04 5.25
C LEU A 171 10.56 5.45 6.38
N THR A 172 11.07 6.69 6.37
CA THR A 172 12.03 7.19 7.35
C THR A 172 11.44 8.20 8.33
N ALA A 173 10.14 8.49 8.20
CA ALA A 173 9.45 9.43 9.07
C ALA A 173 9.54 9.05 10.57
N ALA A 174 9.77 10.06 11.42
CA ALA A 174 9.96 9.90 12.87
C ALA A 174 8.73 9.33 13.62
N GLY A 175 7.55 9.30 12.98
CA GLY A 175 6.31 8.76 13.54
C GLY A 175 5.74 7.59 12.73
N ARG A 176 6.56 6.89 11.94
CA ARG A 176 6.08 5.76 11.15
C ARG A 176 5.49 4.64 12.04
N PRO A 177 4.48 3.90 11.57
CA PRO A 177 3.91 2.78 12.33
C PRO A 177 4.94 1.71 12.69
N GLU A 178 4.71 1.02 13.82
CA GLU A 178 5.60 -0.06 14.29
C GLU A 178 5.70 -1.21 13.29
N TRP A 179 4.58 -1.63 12.71
CA TRP A 179 4.54 -2.69 11.69
C TRP A 179 5.44 -2.37 10.48
N LEU A 180 5.55 -1.09 10.11
CA LEU A 180 6.37 -0.64 9.01
C LEU A 180 7.86 -0.67 9.38
N THR A 181 8.18 -0.34 10.62
CA THR A 181 9.53 -0.50 11.17
C THR A 181 9.95 -1.98 11.16
N ASP A 182 9.07 -2.88 11.58
CA ASP A 182 9.33 -4.32 11.53
C ASP A 182 9.50 -4.84 10.10
N ALA A 183 8.71 -4.33 9.15
CA ALA A 183 8.85 -4.68 7.74
C ALA A 183 10.22 -4.23 7.18
N LEU A 184 10.67 -3.01 7.50
CA LEU A 184 11.99 -2.50 7.14
C LEU A 184 13.12 -3.33 7.76
N VAL A 185 12.99 -3.67 9.04
CA VAL A 185 13.96 -4.52 9.75
C VAL A 185 14.09 -5.88 9.07
N LYS A 186 12.97 -6.57 8.84
CA LYS A 186 12.93 -7.88 8.18
C LYS A 186 13.53 -7.82 6.77
N HIS A 187 13.33 -6.73 6.04
CA HIS A 187 13.84 -6.56 4.69
C HIS A 187 15.37 -6.34 4.65
N PHE A 188 15.87 -5.32 5.36
CA PHE A 188 17.29 -4.93 5.26
C PHE A 188 18.22 -5.78 6.14
N TRP A 189 17.71 -6.30 7.24
CA TRP A 189 18.45 -7.13 8.19
C TRP A 189 17.60 -8.33 8.57
N PRO A 190 17.41 -9.31 7.67
CA PRO A 190 16.59 -10.48 7.95
C PRO A 190 17.07 -11.20 9.23
N PRO A 191 16.15 -11.82 9.98
CA PRO A 191 16.51 -12.57 11.18
C PRO A 191 17.49 -13.69 10.85
N PRO A 192 18.39 -14.06 11.79
CA PRO A 192 19.23 -15.24 11.62
C PRO A 192 18.36 -16.48 11.36
N GLU A 193 18.83 -17.38 10.51
CA GLU A 193 18.16 -18.65 10.24
C GLU A 193 18.53 -19.68 11.32
N TYR A 194 17.56 -20.46 11.79
CA TYR A 194 17.86 -21.57 12.70
C TYR A 194 18.49 -22.73 11.92
N THR A 195 19.76 -23.03 12.21
CA THR A 195 20.50 -24.15 11.59
C THR A 195 20.74 -25.31 12.56
N GLY A 196 20.07 -25.31 13.71
CA GLY A 196 20.24 -26.34 14.74
C GLY A 196 19.41 -27.61 14.46
N PRO A 197 19.59 -28.66 15.29
CA PRO A 197 18.82 -29.89 15.18
C PRO A 197 17.33 -29.65 15.48
N ILE A 198 16.46 -30.40 14.79
CA ILE A 198 15.01 -30.42 15.01
C ILE A 198 14.68 -31.63 15.91
N PRO A 199 13.69 -31.54 16.82
CA PRO A 199 13.25 -32.68 17.62
C PRO A 199 12.92 -33.91 16.74
N SER A 200 13.46 -35.05 17.12
CA SER A 200 13.07 -36.38 16.61
C SER A 200 12.69 -37.26 17.80
N GLU A 201 11.98 -38.37 17.59
CA GLU A 201 11.42 -39.22 18.67
C GLU A 201 12.44 -39.82 19.68
N ASN A 202 13.74 -39.50 19.58
CA ASN A 202 14.80 -40.00 20.46
C ASN A 202 15.17 -39.00 21.59
N SER A 203 14.78 -39.32 22.82
CA SER A 203 14.94 -38.51 24.05
C SER A 203 16.37 -38.15 24.49
N LYS A 204 17.41 -38.69 23.85
CA LYS A 204 18.81 -38.32 24.13
C LYS A 204 19.23 -37.03 23.43
N LEU A 205 18.49 -36.59 22.40
CA LEU A 205 18.78 -35.38 21.64
C LEU A 205 18.26 -34.10 22.32
N ASP A 206 17.39 -34.23 23.33
CA ASP A 206 16.64 -33.11 23.91
C ASP A 206 17.53 -32.05 24.57
N LYS A 207 18.58 -32.46 25.30
CA LYS A 207 19.49 -31.50 25.95
C LYS A 207 20.32 -30.69 24.95
N GLU A 208 20.69 -31.31 23.84
CA GLU A 208 21.47 -30.66 22.78
C GLU A 208 20.60 -29.70 21.99
N ILE A 209 19.38 -30.13 21.63
CA ILE A 209 18.37 -29.27 21.00
C ILE A 209 18.09 -28.05 21.89
N SER A 210 17.84 -28.23 23.20
CA SER A 210 17.60 -27.11 24.10
C SER A 210 18.73 -26.10 24.09
N LYS A 211 20.00 -26.55 24.10
CA LYS A 211 21.15 -25.65 24.03
C LYS A 211 21.22 -24.89 22.69
N HIS A 212 20.91 -25.54 21.57
CA HIS A 212 20.86 -24.89 20.26
C HIS A 212 19.72 -23.86 20.16
N VAL A 213 18.55 -24.19 20.71
CA VAL A 213 17.39 -23.30 20.76
C VAL A 213 17.68 -22.10 21.66
N GLU A 214 18.26 -22.30 22.84
CA GLU A 214 18.67 -21.21 23.74
C GLU A 214 19.70 -20.27 23.07
N GLY A 215 20.69 -20.85 22.36
CA GLY A 215 21.66 -20.08 21.58
C GLY A 215 20.99 -19.23 20.50
N TYR A 216 20.10 -19.84 19.71
CA TYR A 216 19.35 -19.15 18.67
C TYR A 216 18.44 -18.04 19.22
N ILE A 217 17.79 -18.26 20.37
CA ILE A 217 17.02 -17.21 21.07
C ILE A 217 17.94 -16.05 21.48
N GLY A 218 19.16 -16.36 21.94
CA GLY A 218 20.19 -15.35 22.22
C GLY A 218 20.56 -14.53 20.98
N ASP A 219 20.80 -15.20 19.86
CA ASP A 219 21.11 -14.57 18.57
C ASP A 219 19.96 -13.69 18.08
N LEU A 220 18.72 -14.15 18.19
CA LEU A 220 17.51 -13.39 17.85
C LEU A 220 17.39 -12.11 18.69
N LYS A 221 17.62 -12.17 20.00
CA LYS A 221 17.58 -10.96 20.87
C LYS A 221 18.65 -9.94 20.48
N SER A 222 19.87 -10.43 20.21
CA SER A 222 20.99 -9.61 19.77
C SER A 222 20.73 -8.98 18.40
N TRP A 223 20.18 -9.76 17.49
CA TRP A 223 19.76 -9.32 16.16
C TRP A 223 18.70 -8.22 16.23
N LYS A 224 17.58 -8.44 16.94
CA LYS A 224 16.46 -7.49 17.03
C LYS A 224 16.94 -6.14 17.57
N THR A 225 17.69 -6.16 18.68
CA THR A 225 18.27 -4.93 19.27
C THR A 225 19.14 -4.15 18.27
N LYS A 226 20.01 -4.84 17.53
CA LYS A 226 20.89 -4.19 16.54
C LYS A 226 20.11 -3.70 15.31
N ALA A 227 19.14 -4.49 14.85
CA ALA A 227 18.35 -4.17 13.67
C ALA A 227 17.44 -2.98 13.93
N ASP A 228 16.79 -2.92 15.09
CA ASP A 228 15.95 -1.78 15.50
C ASP A 228 16.79 -0.49 15.61
N MET A 229 17.98 -0.58 16.21
CA MET A 229 18.90 0.56 16.28
C MET A 229 19.31 1.05 14.87
N LYS A 230 19.51 0.15 13.91
CA LYS A 230 19.83 0.53 12.53
C LYS A 230 18.61 1.12 11.82
N ALA A 231 17.43 0.52 11.99
CA ALA A 231 16.19 1.02 11.41
C ALA A 231 15.83 2.41 11.94
N GLY A 232 16.11 2.70 13.20
CA GLY A 232 15.93 4.03 13.80
C GLY A 232 16.92 5.10 13.30
N LYS A 233 17.94 4.72 12.54
CA LYS A 233 18.93 5.61 11.91
C LYS A 233 18.84 5.62 10.38
N LEU A 234 17.78 5.05 9.82
CA LEU A 234 17.54 5.10 8.38
C LEU A 234 17.17 6.52 7.99
N GLU A 235 17.94 7.08 7.05
CA GLU A 235 17.70 8.35 6.40
C GLU A 235 17.12 8.14 4.99
N PRO A 236 16.41 9.12 4.41
CA PRO A 236 15.84 9.01 3.07
C PRO A 236 16.86 8.55 2.01
N GLU A 237 18.11 9.01 2.10
CA GLU A 237 19.18 8.63 1.17
C GLU A 237 19.49 7.14 1.21
N ASN A 238 19.35 6.48 2.37
CA ASN A 238 19.53 5.03 2.47
C ASN A 238 18.45 4.29 1.67
N ILE A 239 17.21 4.79 1.70
CA ILE A 239 16.09 4.20 0.97
C ILE A 239 16.23 4.46 -0.54
N LEU A 240 16.60 5.68 -0.93
CA LEU A 240 16.86 6.01 -2.33
C LEU A 240 17.96 5.14 -2.93
N GLN A 241 19.06 4.95 -2.19
CA GLN A 241 20.11 4.03 -2.59
C GLN A 241 19.60 2.59 -2.71
N ALA A 242 18.77 2.14 -1.77
CA ALA A 242 18.19 0.79 -1.81
C ALA A 242 17.32 0.54 -3.05
N PHE A 243 16.64 1.56 -3.59
CA PHE A 243 15.91 1.42 -4.85
C PHE A 243 16.82 1.17 -6.07
N GLU A 244 18.09 1.56 -5.99
CA GLU A 244 19.11 1.32 -7.03
C GLU A 244 19.96 0.07 -6.78
N SER A 245 20.02 -0.41 -5.55
CA SER A 245 20.82 -1.58 -5.18
C SER A 245 20.32 -2.88 -5.82
N PRO A 246 21.20 -3.83 -6.16
CA PRO A 246 20.80 -5.17 -6.62
C PRO A 246 20.01 -5.94 -5.56
N ASP A 247 19.08 -6.80 -6.01
CA ASP A 247 18.26 -7.62 -5.10
C ASP A 247 19.10 -8.63 -4.29
N ALA A 248 20.25 -9.03 -4.83
CA ALA A 248 21.16 -10.00 -4.21
C ALA A 248 22.24 -9.37 -3.31
N ASP A 249 22.24 -8.05 -3.15
CA ASP A 249 23.24 -7.34 -2.35
C ASP A 249 22.96 -7.47 -0.83
N LYS A 250 23.90 -6.99 0.00
CA LYS A 250 23.79 -7.00 1.47
C LYS A 250 24.02 -5.58 2.01
N PRO A 251 22.95 -4.84 2.38
CA PRO A 251 21.55 -5.26 2.41
C PRO A 251 20.92 -5.31 1.00
N PRO A 252 19.81 -6.05 0.81
CA PRO A 252 19.17 -6.19 -0.50
C PRO A 252 18.55 -4.88 -0.99
N GLY A 253 18.35 -4.79 -2.30
CA GLY A 253 17.57 -3.72 -2.91
C GLY A 253 16.10 -3.73 -2.45
N LEU A 254 15.56 -2.52 -2.28
CA LEU A 254 14.14 -2.30 -1.99
C LEU A 254 13.37 -2.15 -3.29
N ARG A 255 12.19 -2.77 -3.36
CA ARG A 255 11.26 -2.63 -4.50
C ARG A 255 9.86 -2.35 -3.98
N LEU A 256 9.13 -1.56 -4.73
CA LEU A 256 7.71 -1.37 -4.52
C LEU A 256 6.92 -2.57 -5.07
N TRP A 257 5.63 -2.60 -4.76
CA TRP A 257 4.67 -3.59 -5.19
C TRP A 257 3.51 -2.90 -5.90
N TRP A 258 2.93 -3.56 -6.88
CA TRP A 258 1.68 -3.14 -7.50
C TRP A 258 0.48 -3.63 -6.70
N GLU A 259 -0.40 -2.73 -6.31
CA GLU A 259 -1.76 -3.05 -5.87
C GLU A 259 -2.73 -2.68 -6.99
N TYR A 260 -3.45 -3.68 -7.51
CA TYR A 260 -4.28 -3.51 -8.70
C TYR A 260 -5.70 -3.09 -8.33
N LEU A 261 -6.14 -1.97 -8.89
CA LEU A 261 -7.46 -1.39 -8.67
C LEU A 261 -8.34 -1.68 -9.89
N LYS A 262 -9.17 -2.72 -9.80
CA LYS A 262 -10.20 -3.00 -10.79
C LYS A 262 -11.51 -2.32 -10.40
N CYS A 263 -11.90 -1.29 -11.14
CA CYS A 263 -13.24 -0.70 -11.02
C CYS A 263 -14.35 -1.75 -11.24
N GLU A 264 -15.24 -1.89 -10.26
CA GLU A 264 -16.43 -2.75 -10.33
C GLU A 264 -17.68 -1.97 -10.73
N GLY A 265 -17.69 -0.66 -10.49
CA GLY A 265 -18.80 0.23 -10.76
C GLY A 265 -18.63 1.60 -10.13
N TRP A 266 -19.63 2.44 -10.36
CA TRP A 266 -19.76 3.73 -9.70
C TRP A 266 -21.09 3.75 -8.94
N ASP A 267 -21.03 3.72 -7.61
CA ASP A 267 -22.23 3.61 -6.78
C ASP A 267 -22.88 4.98 -6.59
N LYS A 268 -23.95 5.20 -7.36
CA LYS A 268 -24.75 6.43 -7.28
C LYS A 268 -25.42 6.59 -5.92
N GLY A 269 -25.89 5.50 -5.30
CA GLY A 269 -26.57 5.56 -4.02
C GLY A 269 -25.61 5.97 -2.90
N PHE A 270 -24.40 5.40 -2.91
CA PHE A 270 -23.34 5.80 -1.99
C PHE A 270 -22.94 7.27 -2.22
N TYR A 271 -22.70 7.68 -3.46
CA TYR A 271 -22.35 9.06 -3.79
C TYR A 271 -23.44 10.06 -3.36
N ASP A 272 -24.71 9.78 -3.67
CA ASP A 272 -25.85 10.64 -3.29
C ASP A 272 -25.97 10.76 -1.75
N ALA A 273 -25.44 9.80 -0.98
CA ALA A 273 -25.41 9.87 0.49
C ALA A 273 -24.23 10.68 1.06
N LEU A 274 -23.25 11.04 0.22
CA LEU A 274 -22.13 11.93 0.55
C LEU A 274 -22.45 13.41 0.28
N VAL A 275 -23.31 13.68 -0.70
CA VAL A 275 -23.68 15.03 -1.19
C VAL A 275 -24.89 15.60 -0.45
#